data_AF-R5Z8F0-F1
#
_entry.id   AF-R5Z8F0-F1
#
_cell.length_a   1.000
_cell.length_b   1.000
_cell.length_c   1.000
_cell.angle_alpha   90.00
_cell.angle_beta   90.00
_cell.angle_gamma   90.00
#
_symmetry.space_group_name_H-M   'P 1'
#
loop_
_entity.id
_entity.type
_entity.pdbx_description
1 polymer ?
#
loop_
_entity_poly.entity_id
_entity_poly.type
_entity_poly.pdbx_seq_one_letter_code
_entity_poly.pdbx_strand_id
1 'polypeptide(L)' 'MVSRRKDVECHQCGNEQMRLTNLDLEKYTAMSEEERGSYADAWLYIHNRQKG' A
#
# COMPACT_ATOMS: atom_id res chain seq x y z
N MET A 1 1.70 -7.40 -17.43
CA MET A 1 2.62 -6.24 -17.33
C MET A 1 2.18 -5.43 -16.12
N VAL A 2 2.96 -5.43 -15.03
CA VAL A 2 2.68 -4.55 -13.87
C VAL A 2 3.13 -3.13 -14.21
N SER A 3 2.33 -2.14 -13.81
CA SER A 3 2.65 -0.72 -14.03
C SER A 3 4.00 -0.37 -13.38
N ARG A 4 4.88 0.31 -14.12
CA ARG A 4 6.18 0.81 -13.60
C ARG A 4 6.10 2.23 -13.05
N ARG A 5 4.89 2.78 -12.89
CA ARG A 5 4.71 4.15 -12.40
C ARG A 5 5.18 4.21 -10.96
N LYS A 6 6.10 5.15 -10.70
CA LYS A 6 6.65 5.41 -9.36
C LYS A 6 5.62 6.09 -8.45
N ASP A 7 4.77 6.91 -9.06
CA ASP A 7 3.73 7.68 -8.40
C ASP A 7 2.36 7.16 -8.85
N VAL A 8 1.51 6.84 -7.88
CA VAL A 8 0.17 6.31 -8.09
C VAL A 8 -0.77 7.11 -7.20
N GLU A 9 -1.85 7.64 -7.76
CA GLU A 9 -2.83 8.41 -7.01
C GLU A 9 -4.14 7.64 -6.89
N CYS A 10 -4.80 7.76 -5.73
CA CYS A 10 -6.14 7.22 -5.53
C CYS A 10 -7.19 8.28 -5.89
N HIS A 11 -7.83 8.13 -7.05
CA HIS A 11 -8.90 9.04 -7.48
C HIS A 11 -10.12 9.01 -6.55
N GLN A 12 -10.40 7.87 -5.91
CA GLN A 12 -11.52 7.73 -4.96
C GLN A 12 -11.26 8.51 -3.66
N CYS A 13 -10.00 8.63 -3.24
CA CYS A 13 -9.59 9.37 -2.04
C CYS A 13 -9.19 10.82 -2.34
N GLY A 14 -9.63 11.40 -3.47
CA GLY A 14 -9.32 12.79 -3.81
C GLY A 14 -7.92 13.00 -4.39
N ASN A 15 -7.45 12.05 -5.19
CA ASN A 15 -6.11 12.04 -5.81
C ASN A 15 -4.97 11.98 -4.78
N GLU A 16 -5.20 11.29 -3.66
CA GLU A 16 -4.16 11.10 -2.66
C GLU A 16 -3.03 10.23 -3.22
N GLN A 17 -1.78 10.67 -3.01
CA GLN A 17 -0.59 9.93 -3.41
C GLN A 17 -0.42 8.65 -2.59
N MET A 18 -0.50 7.53 -3.29
CA MET A 18 -0.38 6.18 -2.73
C MET A 18 1.09 5.81 -2.50
N ARG A 19 1.32 5.01 -1.47
CA ARG A 19 2.63 4.41 -1.21
C ARG A 19 2.66 2.99 -1.77
N LEU A 20 3.65 2.72 -2.63
CA LEU A 20 3.91 1.37 -3.10
C LEU A 20 4.31 0.48 -1.91
N THR A 21 3.85 -0.76 -1.94
CA THR A 21 4.24 -1.81 -1.00
C THR A 21 5.17 -2.81 -1.70
N ASN A 22 6.05 -3.44 -0.92
CA ASN A 22 6.88 -4.56 -1.40
C ASN A 22 6.16 -5.91 -1.28
N LEU A 23 4.85 -5.91 -1.04
CA LEU A 23 4.05 -7.13 -0.94
C LEU A 23 3.77 -7.72 -2.32
N ASP A 24 4.20 -8.96 -2.54
CA ASP A 24 3.88 -9.70 -3.76
C ASP A 24 2.38 -10.03 -3.85
N LEU A 25 1.86 -10.08 -5.08
CA LEU A 25 0.45 -10.34 -5.33
C LEU A 25 -0.01 -11.69 -4.78
N GLU A 26 0.79 -12.75 -4.96
CA GLU A 26 0.46 -14.10 -4.45
C GLU A 26 0.30 -14.09 -2.92
N LYS A 27 1.22 -13.41 -2.23
CA LYS A 27 1.17 -13.26 -0.78
C LYS A 27 -0.06 -12.47 -0.34
N TYR A 28 -0.37 -11.37 -1.03
CA TYR A 28 -1.59 -10.60 -0.75
C TYR A 28 -2.86 -11.45 -0.91
N THR A 29 -2.95 -12.26 -1.97
CA THR A 29 -4.12 -13.11 -2.22
C THR A 29 -4.28 -14.22 -1.19
N ALA A 30 -3.18 -14.72 -0.62
CA ALA A 30 -3.20 -15.74 0.42
C ALA A 30 -3.54 -15.20 1.82
N MET A 31 -3.41 -13.89 2.05
CA MET A 31 -3.74 -13.26 3.34
C MET A 31 -5.25 -13.08 3.51
N SER A 32 -5.70 -13.29 4.74
CA SER A 32 -7.04 -12.91 5.21
C SER A 32 -7.23 -11.40 5.28
N GLU A 33 -8.48 -10.95 5.47
CA GLU A 33 -8.80 -9.52 5.59
C GLU A 33 -8.12 -8.88 6.82
N GLU A 34 -8.09 -9.59 7.96
CA GLU A 34 -7.44 -9.14 9.19
C GLU A 34 -5.92 -8.98 9.00
N GLU A 35 -5.29 -9.95 8.33
CA GLU A 35 -3.86 -9.90 8.03
C GLU A 35 -3.53 -8.74 7.07
N ARG A 36 -4.40 -8.48 6.08
CA ARG A 36 -4.23 -7.35 5.16
C ARG A 36 -4.34 -6.01 5.89
N GLY A 37 -5.32 -5.86 6.78
CA GLY A 37 -5.49 -4.66 7.60
C GLY A 37 -4.27 -4.41 8.50
N SER A 38 -3.87 -5.44 9.26
CA SER A 38 -2.68 -5.38 10.14
C SER A 38 -1.41 -5.02 9.38
N TYR A 39 -1.22 -5.59 8.17
CA TYR A 39 -0.07 -5.27 7.32
C TYR A 39 -0.10 -3.81 6.84
N ALA A 40 -1.25 -3.32 6.39
CA ALA A 40 -1.41 -1.95 5.92
C ALA A 40 -1.10 -0.94 7.03
N ASP A 41 -1.60 -1.16 8.24
CA ASP A 41 -1.36 -0.30 9.40
C ASP A 41 0.13 -0.25 9.77
N ALA A 42 0.80 -1.41 9.84
CA ALA A 42 2.23 -1.48 10.11
C ALA A 42 3.05 -0.80 9.00
N TRP A 43 2.68 -1.01 7.73
CA TRP A 43 3.35 -0.40 6.58
C TRP A 43 3.24 1.12 6.62
N LEU A 44 2.05 1.65 6.86
CA LEU A 44 1.80 3.09 6.96
C LEU A 44 2.48 3.68 8.20
N TYR A 45 2.50 2.98 9.33
CA TYR A 45 3.21 3.46 10.53
C TYR A 45 4.70 3.72 10.26
N ILE A 46 5.38 2.80 9.56
CA ILE A 46 6.80 2.95 9.24
C ILE A 46 7.04 4.08 8.23
N HIS A 47 6.20 4.18 7.21
CA HIS A 47 6.45 5.06 6.05
C HIS A 47 5.79 6.44 6.16
N ASN A 48 4.78 6.61 7.03
CA ASN A 48 4.22 7.93 7.35
C ASN A 48 5.05 8.69 8.39
N ARG A 49 5.94 8.02 9.16
CA ARG A 49 6.93 8.70 10.01
C ARG A 49 7.95 9.55 9.24
N GLN A 50 8.00 9.44 7.91
CA GLN A 50 8.85 10.27 7.03
C GLN A 50 8.16 11.56 6.54
N LYS A 51 6.89 11.80 6.88
CA LYS A 51 6.18 13.06 6.58
C LYS A 51 6.25 14.09 7.73
N GLY A 52 7.20 13.94 8.66
CA GLY A 52 7.49 14.89 9.74
C GLY A 52 8.62 15.83 9.38
#